data_AF-A0A2N3J8Y3-F1
#
_entry.id   AF-A0A2N3J8Y3-F1
#
_cell.length_a   1.000
_cell.length_b   1.000
_cell.length_c   1.000
_cell.angle_alpha   90.00
_cell.angle_beta   90.00
_cell.angle_gamma   90.00
#
_symmetry.space_group_name_H-M   'P 1'
#
loop_
_entity.id
_entity.type
_entity.pdbx_description
1 polymer ?
#
loop_
_entity_poly.entity_id
_entity_poly.type
_entity_poly.pdbx_seq_one_letter_code
_entity_poly.pdbx_strand_id
1 'polypeptide(L)'
;MTVKSKELTEQGLIDLAGVKVYIAGPMSGLAMLNRPAFFAAEAYLQGQGARVMNPAVLPDGWDHDAYMRITTPMMMECDAVAFLPGWQQSKGSRQAFTRARAFGLDLLQLDMEVVADEPWVRRHLPQVV
;
A
#
# COMPACT_ATOMS: atom_id res chain seq x y z
N MET A 1 5.39 -14.53 -20.10
CA MET A 1 3.93 -14.39 -19.94
C MET A 1 3.64 -12.90 -19.91
N THR A 2 2.92 -12.39 -20.89
CA THR A 2 2.62 -10.96 -21.01
C THR A 2 1.66 -10.60 -19.88
N VAL A 3 2.12 -9.83 -18.90
CA VAL A 3 1.24 -9.24 -17.88
C VAL A 3 0.29 -8.32 -18.65
N LYS A 4 -0.98 -8.72 -18.78
CA LYS A 4 -2.01 -7.81 -19.26
C LYS A 4 -2.05 -6.66 -18.26
N SER A 5 -1.76 -5.45 -18.70
CA SER A 5 -2.03 -4.24 -17.94
C SER A 5 -3.47 -4.33 -17.44
N LYS A 6 -3.69 -4.25 -16.13
CA LYS A 6 -5.04 -4.34 -15.57
C LYS A 6 -5.89 -3.21 -16.15
N GLU A 7 -7.14 -3.55 -16.47
CA GLU A 7 -8.07 -2.61 -17.08
C GLU A 7 -8.36 -1.47 -16.12
N LEU A 8 -8.45 -0.24 -16.64
CA LEU A 8 -8.94 0.89 -15.88
C LEU A 8 -10.47 0.79 -15.82
N THR A 9 -11.02 1.04 -14.64
CA THR A 9 -12.47 1.24 -14.45
C THR A 9 -12.93 2.49 -15.22
N GLU A 10 -14.25 2.68 -15.36
CA GLU A 10 -14.84 3.87 -15.98
C GLU A 10 -14.41 5.19 -15.29
N GLN A 11 -13.92 5.09 -14.05
CA GLN A 11 -13.43 6.19 -13.23
C GLN A 11 -11.92 6.43 -13.41
N GLY A 12 -11.25 5.69 -14.28
CA GLY A 12 -9.81 5.77 -14.53
C GLY A 12 -8.95 5.17 -13.41
N LEU A 13 -9.51 4.32 -12.56
CA LEU A 13 -8.82 3.63 -11.47
C LEU A 13 -8.41 2.22 -11.91
N ILE A 14 -7.34 1.66 -11.34
CA ILE A 14 -6.96 0.26 -11.61
C ILE A 14 -8.01 -0.67 -11.00
N ASP A 15 -8.57 -1.60 -11.78
CA ASP A 15 -9.45 -2.62 -11.22
C ASP A 15 -8.69 -3.52 -10.22
N LEU A 16 -9.20 -3.60 -8.99
CA LEU A 16 -8.59 -4.33 -7.88
C LEU A 16 -9.29 -5.66 -7.57
N ALA A 17 -10.33 -6.04 -8.32
CA ALA A 17 -11.04 -7.29 -8.09
C ALA A 17 -10.10 -8.51 -8.18
N GLY A 18 -9.92 -9.21 -7.05
CA GLY A 18 -9.05 -10.39 -6.94
C GLY A 18 -7.54 -10.09 -6.91
N VAL A 19 -7.15 -8.81 -6.93
CA VAL A 19 -5.75 -8.37 -6.92
C VAL A 19 -5.15 -8.48 -5.53
N LYS A 20 -3.93 -9.02 -5.42
CA LYS A 20 -3.17 -8.98 -4.16
C LYS A 20 -2.46 -7.63 -4.03
N VAL A 21 -2.75 -6.88 -2.97
CA VAL A 21 -2.23 -5.52 -2.76
C VAL A 21 -1.47 -5.42 -1.45
N TYR A 22 -0.22 -4.97 -1.50
CA TYR A 22 0.57 -4.64 -0.31
C TYR A 22 0.44 -3.14 0.03
N ILE A 23 0.28 -2.79 1.30
CA ILE A 23 0.21 -1.38 1.73
C ILE A 23 1.58 -0.89 2.19
N ALA A 24 2.04 0.24 1.64
CA ALA A 24 3.30 0.88 2.00
C ALA A 24 3.07 2.33 2.47
N GLY A 25 3.67 2.71 3.60
CA GLY A 25 3.54 4.07 4.11
C GLY A 25 4.45 4.38 5.30
N PRO A 26 4.48 5.64 5.76
CA PRO A 26 5.24 6.01 6.96
C PRO A 26 4.60 5.41 8.21
N MET A 27 5.43 4.93 9.15
CA MET A 27 4.99 4.39 10.46
C MET A 27 5.79 5.01 11.61
N SER A 28 7.12 4.88 11.59
CA SER A 28 8.00 5.36 12.67
C SER A 28 7.88 6.88 12.88
N GLY A 29 7.74 7.29 14.14
CA GLY A 29 7.62 8.70 14.53
C GLY A 29 6.20 9.27 14.44
N LEU A 30 5.22 8.48 14.00
CA LEU A 30 3.81 8.87 13.95
C LEU A 30 3.02 8.27 15.13
N ALA A 31 1.95 8.95 15.53
CA ALA A 31 1.02 8.46 16.55
C ALA A 31 0.50 7.07 16.18
N MET A 32 0.47 6.16 17.16
CA MET A 32 0.04 4.76 16.97
C MET A 32 0.74 4.04 15.80
N LEU A 33 1.98 4.43 15.46
CA LEU A 33 2.72 3.92 14.31
C LEU A 33 1.95 4.03 12.98
N ASN A 34 1.07 5.04 12.88
CA ASN A 34 0.18 5.27 11.73
C ASN A 34 -0.79 4.11 11.44
N ARG A 35 -0.96 3.16 12.37
CA ARG A 35 -1.87 2.00 12.22
C ARG A 35 -3.28 2.39 11.73
N PRO A 36 -3.92 3.48 12.21
CA PRO A 36 -5.23 3.91 11.70
C PRO A 36 -5.27 4.11 10.18
N ALA A 37 -4.24 4.76 9.59
CA ALA A 37 -4.21 4.99 8.15
C ALA A 37 -4.03 3.68 7.36
N PHE A 38 -3.23 2.75 7.86
CA PHE A 38 -3.04 1.43 7.25
C PHE A 38 -4.34 0.61 7.26
N PHE A 39 -5.06 0.59 8.38
CA PHE A 39 -6.32 -0.15 8.48
C PHE A 39 -7.46 0.51 7.69
N ALA A 40 -7.51 1.83 7.61
CA ALA A 40 -8.42 2.53 6.71
C ALA A 40 -8.15 2.18 5.23
N ALA A 41 -6.88 2.12 4.85
CA ALA A 41 -6.49 1.70 3.50
C ALA A 41 -6.84 0.24 3.22
N GLU A 42 -6.62 -0.65 4.18
CA GLU A 42 -7.01 -2.07 4.06
C GLU A 42 -8.51 -2.22 3.86
N ALA A 43 -9.33 -1.57 4.69
CA ALA A 43 -10.79 -1.61 4.58
C ALA A 43 -11.27 -1.09 3.22
N TYR A 44 -10.73 0.03 2.75
CA TYR A 44 -11.05 0.59 1.44
C TYR A 44 -10.70 -0.38 0.31
N LEU A 45 -9.46 -0.89 0.28
CA LEU A 45 -8.97 -1.77 -0.80
C LEU A 45 -9.74 -3.10 -0.83
N GLN A 46 -10.05 -3.69 0.34
CA GLN A 46 -10.93 -4.86 0.43
C GLN A 46 -12.32 -4.56 -0.11
N GLY A 47 -12.87 -3.37 0.17
CA GLY A 47 -14.13 -2.90 -0.41
C GLY A 47 -14.11 -2.77 -1.94
N GLN A 48 -12.92 -2.62 -2.55
CA GLN A 48 -12.72 -2.66 -4.00
C GLN A 48 -12.47 -4.08 -4.55
N GLY A 49 -12.59 -5.12 -3.71
CA GLY A 49 -12.38 -6.51 -4.10
C GLY A 49 -10.93 -7.01 -4.04
N ALA A 50 -10.01 -6.22 -3.48
CA ALA A 50 -8.62 -6.61 -3.32
C ALA A 50 -8.40 -7.62 -2.17
N ARG A 51 -7.34 -8.42 -2.29
CA ARG A 51 -6.77 -9.21 -1.19
C ARG A 51 -5.58 -8.47 -0.61
N VAL A 52 -5.72 -7.92 0.60
CA VAL A 52 -4.74 -6.98 1.15
C VAL A 52 -3.71 -7.68 2.03
N MET A 53 -2.44 -7.30 1.88
CA MET A 53 -1.37 -7.60 2.83
C MET A 53 -0.93 -6.31 3.53
N ASN A 54 -1.36 -6.17 4.78
CA ASN A 54 -1.13 -4.98 5.58
C ASN A 54 0.04 -5.22 6.57
N PRO A 55 1.20 -4.55 6.44
CA PRO A 55 2.32 -4.75 7.37
C PRO A 55 2.01 -4.25 8.79
N ALA A 56 0.97 -3.43 8.98
CA ALA A 56 0.57 -2.94 10.28
C ALA A 56 0.04 -4.06 11.20
N VAL A 57 -0.24 -5.27 10.71
CA VAL A 57 -0.63 -6.40 11.59
C VAL A 57 0.55 -6.97 12.39
N LEU A 58 1.79 -6.65 11.99
CA LEU A 58 2.98 -7.18 12.65
C LEU A 58 3.11 -6.64 14.09
N PRO A 59 3.68 -7.44 15.01
CA PRO A 59 3.89 -7.02 16.40
C PRO A 59 4.91 -5.88 16.49
N ASP A 60 4.81 -5.09 17.55
CA ASP A 60 5.74 -4.00 17.84
C ASP A 60 7.06 -4.49 18.46
N GLY A 61 8.07 -3.63 18.46
CA GLY A 61 9.31 -3.83 19.24
C GLY A 61 10.48 -4.45 18.48
N TRP A 62 10.36 -4.69 17.18
CA TRP A 62 11.47 -5.15 16.35
C TRP A 62 12.22 -4.00 15.67
N ASP A 63 13.44 -4.26 15.26
CA ASP A 63 14.22 -3.30 14.48
C ASP A 63 13.70 -3.18 13.03
N HIS A 64 14.11 -2.10 12.37
CA HIS A 64 13.71 -1.83 10.99
C HIS A 64 14.06 -2.97 10.04
N ASP A 65 15.22 -3.59 10.20
CA ASP A 65 15.70 -4.61 9.26
C ASP A 65 14.93 -5.92 9.41
N ALA A 66 14.49 -6.27 10.62
CA ALA A 66 13.59 -7.39 10.88
C ALA A 66 12.25 -7.19 10.17
N TYR A 67 11.67 -5.99 10.28
CA TYR A 67 10.46 -5.67 9.50
C TYR A 67 10.72 -5.74 8.00
N MET A 68 11.85 -5.25 7.50
CA MET A 68 12.16 -5.33 6.06
C MET A 68 12.30 -6.78 5.58
N ARG A 69 12.88 -7.68 6.38
CA ARG A 69 13.01 -9.11 6.06
C ARG A 69 11.65 -9.83 5.95
N ILE A 70 10.61 -9.33 6.63
CA ILE A 70 9.26 -9.91 6.61
C ILE A 70 8.39 -9.23 5.56
N THR A 71 8.41 -7.91 5.51
CA THR A 71 7.55 -7.13 4.62
C THR A 71 7.98 -7.20 3.17
N THR A 72 9.27 -7.42 2.90
CA THR A 72 9.75 -7.65 1.53
C THR A 72 9.07 -8.87 0.90
N PRO A 73 9.14 -10.10 1.46
CA PRO A 73 8.43 -11.23 0.87
C PRO A 73 6.91 -11.06 0.85
N MET A 74 6.29 -10.44 1.88
CA MET A 74 4.86 -10.10 1.81
C MET A 74 4.53 -9.29 0.56
N MET A 75 5.29 -8.23 0.29
CA MET A 75 5.12 -7.39 -0.90
C MET A 75 5.38 -8.17 -2.19
N MET A 76 6.39 -9.06 -2.21
CA MET A 76 6.72 -9.85 -3.41
C MET A 76 5.65 -10.86 -3.79
N GLU A 77 4.76 -11.24 -2.86
CA GLU A 77 3.59 -12.06 -3.16
C GLU A 77 2.41 -11.25 -3.72
N CYS A 78 2.51 -9.92 -3.81
CA CYS A 78 1.45 -9.05 -4.31
C CYS A 78 1.62 -8.69 -5.79
N ASP A 79 0.51 -8.34 -6.43
CA ASP A 79 0.49 -7.86 -7.81
C ASP A 79 0.60 -6.33 -7.88
N ALA A 80 0.28 -5.64 -6.77
CA ALA A 80 0.29 -4.18 -6.67
C ALA A 80 0.78 -3.72 -5.28
N VAL A 81 1.28 -2.47 -5.23
CA VAL A 81 1.61 -1.78 -3.99
C VAL A 81 0.81 -0.48 -3.90
N ALA A 82 0.08 -0.33 -2.80
CA ALA A 82 -0.68 0.87 -2.47
C ALA A 82 0.09 1.76 -1.49
N PHE A 83 0.40 2.98 -1.91
CA PHE A 83 1.20 3.92 -1.15
C PHE A 83 0.32 4.93 -0.41
N LEU A 84 0.46 4.98 0.92
CA LEU A 84 -0.16 6.01 1.76
C LEU A 84 0.48 7.40 1.50
N PRO A 85 -0.23 8.50 1.77
CA PRO A 85 0.35 9.84 1.71
C PRO A 85 1.65 9.96 2.53
N GLY A 86 2.63 10.69 1.98
CA GLY A 86 3.93 10.90 2.62
C GLY A 86 4.89 9.71 2.57
N TRP A 87 4.56 8.63 1.84
CA TRP A 87 5.43 7.46 1.69
C TRP A 87 6.85 7.80 1.22
N GLN A 88 7.03 8.87 0.44
CA GLN A 88 8.33 9.32 -0.06
C GLN A 88 9.30 9.67 1.07
N GLN A 89 8.79 10.05 2.25
CA GLN A 89 9.59 10.40 3.42
C GLN A 89 10.02 9.15 4.20
N SER A 90 9.34 8.01 4.00
CA SER A 90 9.63 6.74 4.66
C SER A 90 10.78 6.01 3.96
N LYS A 91 11.85 5.70 4.70
CA LYS A 91 12.96 4.86 4.20
C LYS A 91 12.45 3.48 3.76
N GLY A 92 11.51 2.88 4.50
CA GLY A 92 10.94 1.57 4.16
C GLY A 92 10.09 1.64 2.91
N SER A 93 9.22 2.63 2.79
CA SER A 93 8.32 2.76 1.63
C SER A 93 9.07 3.13 0.35
N ARG A 94 10.15 3.91 0.42
CA ARG A 94 11.03 4.13 -0.73
C ARG A 94 11.69 2.85 -1.23
N GLN A 95 12.13 1.98 -0.33
CA GLN A 95 12.66 0.66 -0.71
C GLN A 95 11.58 -0.21 -1.36
N ALA A 96 10.36 -0.21 -0.81
CA ALA A 96 9.22 -0.89 -1.39
C ALA A 96 8.94 -0.37 -2.81
N PHE A 97 8.92 0.94 -3.03
CA PHE A 97 8.73 1.56 -4.34
C PHE A 97 9.80 1.15 -5.35
N THR A 98 11.09 1.27 -5.00
CA THR A 98 12.19 0.87 -5.89
C THR A 98 12.06 -0.59 -6.30
N ARG A 99 11.74 -1.46 -5.34
CA ARG A 99 11.62 -2.90 -5.57
C ARG A 99 10.35 -3.21 -6.38
N ALA A 100 9.19 -2.66 -6.03
CA ALA A 100 7.94 -2.82 -6.77
C ALA A 100 8.10 -2.42 -8.24
N ARG A 101 8.73 -1.27 -8.51
CA ARG A 101 9.05 -0.82 -9.88
C ARG A 101 9.96 -1.80 -10.61
N ALA A 102 11.02 -2.28 -9.96
CA ALA A 102 12.00 -3.20 -10.57
C ALA A 102 11.37 -4.55 -10.96
N PHE A 103 10.35 -4.99 -10.24
CA PHE A 103 9.65 -6.25 -10.49
C PHE A 103 8.36 -6.08 -11.30
N GLY A 104 8.02 -4.86 -11.73
CA GLY A 104 6.85 -4.60 -12.57
C GLY A 104 5.51 -4.74 -11.84
N LEU A 105 5.49 -4.50 -10.53
CA LEU A 105 4.24 -4.44 -9.76
C LEU A 105 3.49 -3.15 -10.10
N ASP A 106 2.16 -3.21 -10.07
CA ASP A 106 1.33 -2.00 -10.23
C ASP A 106 1.54 -1.08 -9.03
N LEU A 107 1.69 0.22 -9.28
CA LEU A 107 1.91 1.22 -8.25
C LEU A 107 0.62 2.04 -8.09
N LEU A 108 0.06 2.09 -6.88
CA LEU A 108 -1.15 2.84 -6.56
C LEU A 108 -0.82 3.95 -5.58
N GLN A 109 -1.28 5.16 -5.84
CA GLN A 109 -1.27 6.25 -4.87
C GLN A 109 -2.63 6.31 -4.19
N LEU A 110 -2.65 6.21 -2.86
CA LEU A 110 -3.86 6.44 -2.08
C LEU A 110 -4.01 7.93 -1.80
N ASP A 111 -5.19 8.45 -2.13
CA ASP A 111 -5.64 9.79 -1.78
C ASP A 111 -6.46 9.67 -0.50
N MET A 112 -5.98 10.27 0.59
CA MET A 112 -6.60 10.16 1.91
C MET A 112 -7.00 11.51 2.45
N GLU A 113 -8.04 11.49 3.27
CA GLU A 113 -8.52 12.63 4.05
C GLU A 113 -8.72 12.24 5.50
N VAL A 114 -8.88 13.25 6.36
CA VAL A 114 -9.28 13.04 7.76
C VAL A 114 -10.68 13.61 7.93
N VAL A 115 -11.63 12.77 8.34
CA VAL A 115 -13.01 13.14 8.62
C VAL A 115 -13.30 12.80 10.07
N ALA A 116 -13.67 13.80 10.88
CA ALA A 116 -13.91 13.63 12.31
C ALA A 116 -12.76 12.90 13.04
N ASP A 117 -11.50 13.31 12.79
CA ASP A 117 -10.27 12.74 13.34
C ASP A 117 -9.95 11.30 12.92
N GLU A 118 -10.72 10.71 12.01
CA GLU A 118 -10.45 9.38 11.45
C GLU A 118 -9.90 9.49 10.02
N PRO A 119 -8.89 8.67 9.65
CA PRO A 119 -8.38 8.64 8.28
C PRO A 119 -9.31 7.84 7.36
N TRP A 120 -9.59 8.39 6.17
CA TRP A 120 -10.39 7.76 5.13
C TRP A 120 -9.68 7.81 3.79
N VAL A 121 -9.83 6.76 2.98
CA VAL A 121 -9.35 6.78 1.59
C VAL A 121 -10.47 7.30 0.69
N ARG A 122 -10.19 8.37 -0.06
CA ARG A 122 -11.11 8.92 -1.07
C ARG A 122 -11.12 8.10 -2.34
N ARG A 123 -9.92 7.71 -2.79
CA ARG A 123 -9.70 6.97 -4.04
C ARG A 123 -8.29 6.38 -4.10
N HIS A 124 -8.09 5.44 -5.02
CA HIS A 124 -6.78 4.92 -5.40
C HIS A 124 -6.48 5.32 -6.86
N LEU A 125 -5.36 5.97 -7.11
CA LEU A 125 -4.97 6.41 -8.46
C LEU A 125 -3.78 5.59 -8.95
N PRO A 126 -3.66 5.32 -10.27
CA PRO A 126 -2.41 4.85 -10.84
C PRO A 126 -1.28 5.82 -10.48
N GLN A 127 -0.20 5.30 -9.91
CA GLN A 127 0.96 6.10 -9.60
C GLN A 127 1.87 6.18 -10.82
N VAL A 128 1.75 7.29 -11.55
CA VAL A 128 2.61 7.60 -12.70
C VAL A 128 3.96 8.10 -12.18
N VAL A 129 5.05 7.53 -12.69
CA VAL A 129 6.44 7.88 -12.35
C VAL A 129 7.21 8.23 -13.60
#